data_AF-A0A061B977-F1
#
_entry.id   AF-A0A061B977-F1
#
_cell.length_a   1.000
_cell.length_b   1.000
_cell.length_c   1.000
_cell.angle_alpha   90.00
_cell.angle_beta   90.00
_cell.angle_gamma   90.00
#
_symmetry.space_group_name_H-M   'P 1'
#
loop_
_entity.id
_entity.type
_entity.pdbx_description
1 polymer ?
#
loop_
_entity_poly.entity_id
_entity_poly.type
_entity_poly.pdbx_seq_one_letter_code
_entity_poly.pdbx_strand_id
1 'polypeptide(L)'
;MSRTLLTSGYGGKIYTLAFDPASSSLRTSSTVSCGKAPTWLTLSGQHPIVYTGDEFSQPDGILHAFRFDASGSLDSLSTAKVAEGPVHFCLSSDGRRMFTANYASGTLSVVGIKEDGTFDEEGKVETRVFKGTGPKKDRQEAPHVHGVYLDPTNRYLFAADLGADVLRVFDVSSPDKLEQLPAITMPAGNGPRHLVFTTPGENSSRTVLYLMEEIRSTIAVFEVEYPSEKSPDLSLKALQKEVSILPPDFTDHQGDWTGAELAISPSGRYLYASNRCPVDKPAPYDTLAIFELTAAGTLNTNVSPVQFDLGGRGPRHFALSPKKDDEREGKYMAVALERTSEVVVYEVDEDKQDRLTEVARLKDIDQPTCIQWLP
;
A
#
# COMPACT_ATOMS: atom_id res chain seq x y z
N MET A 1 5.64 -7.64 25.35
CA MET A 1 4.83 -6.45 25.72
C MET A 1 3.70 -6.28 24.72
N SER A 2 2.59 -5.63 25.10
CA SER A 2 1.52 -5.32 24.16
C SER A 2 2.04 -4.44 23.01
N ARG A 3 1.55 -4.70 21.81
CA ARG A 3 1.73 -3.88 20.60
C ARG A 3 0.42 -3.18 20.28
N THR A 4 0.50 -2.01 19.65
CA THR A 4 -0.67 -1.23 19.26
C THR A 4 -0.74 -1.18 17.74
N LEU A 5 -1.94 -1.39 17.20
CA LEU A 5 -2.22 -1.29 15.77
C LEU A 5 -3.36 -0.30 15.55
N LEU A 6 -3.34 0.36 14.40
CA LEU A 6 -4.49 1.06 13.85
C LEU A 6 -5.04 0.26 12.67
N THR A 7 -6.36 0.19 12.56
CA THR A 7 -7.03 -0.28 11.34
C THR A 7 -8.21 0.61 11.03
N SER A 8 -8.50 0.78 9.75
CA SER A 8 -9.62 1.57 9.25
C SER A 8 -10.11 0.98 7.94
N GLY A 9 -11.25 1.45 7.45
CA GLY A 9 -11.81 0.98 6.19
C GLY A 9 -13.17 1.58 5.86
N TYR A 10 -14.01 0.83 5.17
CA TYR A 10 -15.28 1.34 4.62
C TYR A 10 -16.35 1.63 5.69
N GLY A 11 -16.14 1.21 6.94
CA GLY A 11 -17.07 1.41 8.06
C GLY A 11 -17.06 2.80 8.73
N GLY A 12 -16.39 3.81 8.16
CA GLY A 12 -16.39 5.17 8.70
C GLY A 12 -15.68 5.35 10.05
N LYS A 13 -14.80 4.43 10.42
CA LYS A 13 -14.13 4.39 11.73
C LYS A 13 -12.65 4.04 11.61
N ILE A 14 -11.87 4.56 12.56
CA ILE A 14 -10.51 4.11 12.86
C ILE A 14 -10.56 3.39 14.21
N TYR A 15 -10.03 2.17 14.24
CA TYR A 15 -9.93 1.33 15.42
C TYR A 15 -8.49 1.29 15.90
N THR A 16 -8.29 1.52 17.20
CA THR A 16 -7.02 1.23 17.87
C THR A 16 -7.12 -0.14 18.51
N LEU A 17 -6.25 -1.06 18.12
CA LEU A 17 -6.21 -2.43 18.59
C LEU A 17 -5.00 -2.65 19.49
N ALA A 18 -5.18 -3.39 20.58
CA ALA A 18 -4.08 -3.90 21.41
C ALA A 18 -3.87 -5.38 21.12
N PHE A 19 -2.66 -5.72 20.68
CA PHE A 19 -2.19 -7.09 20.47
C PHE A 19 -1.23 -7.48 21.59
N ASP A 20 -1.55 -8.51 22.37
CA ASP A 20 -0.64 -9.09 23.33
C ASP A 20 -0.15 -10.48 22.86
N PRO A 21 1.12 -10.59 22.44
CA PRO A 21 1.67 -11.85 21.97
C PRO A 21 1.81 -12.91 23.06
N ALA A 22 1.90 -12.53 24.35
CA ALA A 22 2.06 -13.49 25.44
C ALA A 22 0.76 -14.26 25.73
N SER A 23 -0.38 -13.62 25.49
CA SER A 23 -1.72 -14.19 25.68
C SER A 23 -2.42 -14.54 24.37
N SER A 24 -1.75 -14.36 23.21
CA SER A 24 -2.34 -14.56 21.89
C SER A 24 -3.68 -13.82 21.72
N SER A 25 -3.74 -12.58 22.23
CA SER A 25 -5.00 -11.81 22.26
C SER A 25 -4.92 -10.53 21.44
N LEU A 26 -6.01 -10.23 20.71
CA LEU A 26 -6.22 -8.99 19.97
C LEU A 26 -7.57 -8.42 20.38
N ARG A 27 -7.60 -7.16 20.79
CA ARG A 27 -8.82 -6.49 21.23
C ARG A 27 -8.88 -5.04 20.78
N THR A 28 -10.09 -4.53 20.57
CA THR A 28 -10.31 -3.09 20.40
C THR A 28 -10.03 -2.37 21.72
N SER A 29 -9.16 -1.36 21.68
CA SER A 29 -8.87 -0.47 22.81
C SER A 29 -9.69 0.81 22.74
N SER A 30 -9.81 1.40 21.54
CA SER A 30 -10.64 2.57 21.29
C SER A 30 -11.08 2.60 19.83
N THR A 31 -12.02 3.49 19.53
CA THR A 31 -12.55 3.72 18.19
C THR A 31 -12.90 5.18 18.02
N VAL A 32 -12.58 5.74 16.86
CA VAL A 32 -12.93 7.12 16.49
C VAL A 32 -13.65 7.11 15.15
N SER A 33 -14.77 7.83 15.06
CA SER A 33 -15.46 8.03 13.78
C SER A 33 -14.67 8.98 12.90
N CYS A 34 -14.54 8.67 11.61
CA CYS A 34 -13.81 9.47 10.66
C CYS A 34 -14.45 9.37 9.28
N GLY A 35 -15.25 10.37 8.91
CA GLY A 35 -15.84 10.45 7.58
C GLY A 35 -16.74 9.24 7.24
N LYS A 36 -16.91 8.98 5.94
CA LYS A 36 -17.68 7.84 5.44
C LYS A 36 -16.80 6.60 5.22
N ALA A 37 -15.61 6.77 4.67
CA ALA A 37 -14.73 5.66 4.29
C ALA A 37 -13.23 6.02 4.46
N PRO A 38 -12.69 5.97 5.70
CA PRO A 38 -11.27 6.20 5.99
C PRO A 38 -10.41 5.00 5.55
N THR A 39 -10.17 4.83 4.25
CA THR A 39 -9.71 3.53 3.70
C THR A 39 -8.20 3.32 3.65
N TRP A 40 -7.41 4.35 3.96
CA TRP A 40 -5.96 4.30 3.99
C TRP A 40 -5.40 5.05 5.21
N LEU A 41 -4.34 4.51 5.81
CA LEU A 41 -3.63 5.12 6.93
C LEU A 41 -2.16 5.31 6.55
N THR A 42 -1.59 6.48 6.84
CA THR A 42 -0.14 6.72 6.74
C THR A 42 0.35 7.43 7.98
N LEU A 43 1.42 6.91 8.58
CA LEU A 43 2.06 7.50 9.75
C LEU A 43 3.00 8.64 9.33
N SER A 44 3.03 9.71 10.12
CA SER A 44 4.10 10.69 10.04
C SER A 44 5.41 10.08 10.56
N GLY A 45 6.51 10.29 9.84
CA GLY A 45 7.85 9.92 10.31
C GLY A 45 8.44 10.89 11.34
N GLN A 46 7.80 12.06 11.55
CA GLN A 46 8.34 13.16 12.37
C GLN A 46 7.49 13.46 13.61
N HIS A 47 6.20 13.11 13.57
CA HIS A 47 5.24 13.41 14.63
C HIS A 47 4.42 12.17 14.97
N PRO A 48 3.84 12.10 16.18
CA PRO A 48 2.88 11.06 16.52
C PRO A 48 1.52 11.37 15.87
N ILE A 49 1.50 11.37 14.54
CA ILE A 49 0.33 11.70 13.72
C ILE A 49 0.07 10.56 12.74
N VAL A 50 -1.20 10.19 12.59
CA VAL A 50 -1.68 9.34 11.50
C VAL A 50 -2.59 10.18 10.60
N TYR A 51 -2.40 10.02 9.30
CA TYR A 51 -3.23 10.62 8.27
C TYR A 51 -4.16 9.57 7.66
N THR A 52 -5.40 9.96 7.35
CA THR A 52 -6.38 9.12 6.65
C THR A 52 -7.12 9.92 5.57
N GLY A 53 -7.59 9.26 4.52
CA GLY A 53 -8.47 9.87 3.51
C GLY A 53 -9.89 9.30 3.56
N ASP A 54 -10.90 10.15 3.54
CA ASP A 54 -12.31 9.77 3.34
C ASP A 54 -12.59 9.58 1.84
N GLU A 55 -12.50 8.33 1.39
CA GLU A 55 -12.63 7.92 -0.02
C GLU A 55 -14.01 8.28 -0.60
N PHE A 56 -15.07 8.30 0.22
CA PHE A 56 -16.44 8.54 -0.22
C PHE A 56 -16.97 9.94 0.13
N SER A 57 -16.09 10.83 0.59
CA SER A 57 -16.44 12.25 0.70
C SER A 57 -16.70 12.84 -0.69
N GLN A 58 -17.76 13.63 -0.80
CA GLN A 58 -18.19 14.31 -2.02
C GLN A 58 -18.71 15.71 -1.68
N PRO A 59 -18.54 16.72 -2.57
CA PRO A 59 -17.92 16.63 -3.90
C PRO A 59 -16.38 16.58 -3.88
N ASP A 60 -15.76 16.96 -2.76
CA ASP A 60 -14.31 16.90 -2.56
C ASP A 60 -13.96 15.68 -1.71
N GLY A 61 -12.76 15.12 -1.92
CA GLY A 61 -12.14 14.20 -0.96
C GLY A 61 -11.70 14.96 0.30
N ILE A 62 -11.67 14.29 1.45
CA ILE A 62 -11.20 14.88 2.71
C ILE A 62 -10.06 14.05 3.27
N LEU A 63 -8.94 14.70 3.58
CA LEU A 63 -7.88 14.13 4.40
C LEU A 63 -8.10 14.56 5.85
N HIS A 64 -7.86 13.65 6.78
CA HIS A 64 -7.88 13.88 8.21
C HIS A 64 -6.52 13.57 8.81
N ALA A 65 -6.08 14.38 9.77
CA ALA A 65 -4.93 14.13 10.60
C ALA A 65 -5.40 13.89 12.04
N PHE A 66 -4.89 12.83 12.66
CA PHE A 66 -5.11 12.52 14.07
C PHE A 66 -3.78 12.45 14.79
N ARG A 67 -3.69 13.07 15.96
CA ARG A 67 -2.58 12.86 16.89
C ARG A 67 -2.84 11.59 17.68
N PHE A 68 -1.82 10.75 17.86
CA PHE A 68 -1.92 9.58 18.72
C PHE A 68 -1.04 9.71 19.97
N ASP A 69 -1.49 9.15 21.09
CA ASP A 69 -0.70 9.02 22.32
C ASP A 69 -0.05 7.64 22.45
N ALA A 70 0.65 7.39 23.57
CA ALA A 70 1.30 6.11 23.84
C ALA A 70 0.33 4.93 23.97
N SER A 71 -0.96 5.19 24.23
CA SER A 71 -2.01 4.16 24.24
C SER A 71 -2.60 3.91 22.85
N GLY A 72 -2.27 4.75 21.87
CA GLY A 72 -2.87 4.78 20.54
C GLY A 72 -4.23 5.45 20.50
N SER A 73 -4.62 6.20 21.54
CA SER A 73 -5.82 7.04 21.49
C SER A 73 -5.65 8.14 20.46
N LEU A 74 -6.68 8.43 19.68
CA LEU A 74 -6.63 9.36 18.56
C LEU A 74 -7.41 10.65 18.86
N ASP A 75 -6.73 11.78 18.77
CA ASP A 75 -7.33 13.12 18.84
C ASP A 75 -7.34 13.76 17.45
N SER A 76 -8.51 14.22 16.99
CA SER A 76 -8.64 14.93 15.72
C SER A 76 -7.79 16.21 15.75
N LEU A 77 -6.98 16.43 14.71
CA LEU A 77 -6.01 17.50 14.67
C LEU A 77 -6.32 18.54 13.58
N SER A 78 -6.45 18.11 12.33
CA SER A 78 -6.73 19.01 11.19
C SER A 78 -7.34 18.26 10.02
N THR A 79 -7.92 18.98 9.06
CA THR A 79 -8.45 18.40 7.82
C THR A 79 -8.01 19.19 6.60
N ALA A 80 -7.90 18.54 5.44
CA ALA A 80 -7.68 19.20 4.17
C ALA A 80 -8.61 18.64 3.10
N LYS A 81 -9.04 19.50 2.17
CA LYS A 81 -9.77 19.07 0.98
C LYS A 81 -8.79 18.67 -0.11
N VAL A 82 -9.11 17.61 -0.83
CA VAL A 82 -8.39 17.15 -2.03
C VAL A 82 -9.39 16.75 -3.10
N ALA A 83 -8.91 16.36 -4.27
CA ALA A 83 -9.81 15.81 -5.29
C ALA A 83 -10.48 14.51 -4.83
N GLU A 84 -11.58 14.15 -5.47
CA GLU A 84 -12.44 13.03 -5.06
C GLU A 84 -11.72 11.67 -5.07
N GLY A 85 -11.97 10.88 -4.01
CA GLY A 85 -11.51 9.51 -3.86
C GLY A 85 -10.05 9.33 -3.41
N PRO A 86 -9.56 9.99 -2.34
CA PRO A 86 -8.21 9.77 -1.84
C PRO A 86 -8.06 8.34 -1.30
N VAL A 87 -7.19 7.52 -1.90
CA VAL A 87 -7.03 6.09 -1.55
C VAL A 87 -5.61 5.70 -1.12
N HIS A 88 -4.62 6.55 -1.37
CA HIS A 88 -3.24 6.33 -0.95
C HIS A 88 -2.51 7.67 -0.89
N PHE A 89 -1.56 7.81 0.02
CA PHE A 89 -0.72 9.00 0.10
C PHE A 89 0.67 8.66 0.65
N CYS A 90 1.65 9.49 0.28
CA CYS A 90 2.98 9.46 0.87
C CYS A 90 3.45 10.89 1.16
N LEU A 91 4.37 11.02 2.13
CA LEU A 91 4.96 12.30 2.52
C LEU A 91 6.27 12.52 1.77
N SER A 92 6.59 13.79 1.45
CA SER A 92 7.95 14.18 1.09
C SER A 92 8.93 13.86 2.21
N SER A 93 10.21 13.69 1.88
CA SER A 93 11.27 13.36 2.84
C SER A 93 11.41 14.36 3.99
N ASP A 94 11.13 15.63 3.72
CA ASP A 94 11.09 16.70 4.72
C ASP A 94 9.77 16.75 5.53
N GLY A 95 8.78 15.93 5.19
CA GLY A 95 7.47 15.89 5.82
C GLY A 95 6.57 17.10 5.50
N ARG A 96 6.95 17.96 4.55
CA ARG A 96 6.27 19.25 4.26
C ARG A 96 5.24 19.19 3.15
N ARG A 97 5.16 18.09 2.41
CA ARG A 97 4.18 17.86 1.34
C ARG A 97 3.61 16.46 1.47
N MET A 98 2.33 16.33 1.19
CA MET A 98 1.65 15.05 1.02
C MET A 98 1.22 14.90 -0.44
N PHE A 99 1.65 13.81 -1.07
CA PHE A 99 1.19 13.41 -2.40
C PHE A 99 0.04 12.42 -2.23
N THR A 100 -1.08 12.67 -2.89
CA THR A 100 -2.32 11.90 -2.71
C THR A 100 -2.82 11.35 -4.04
N ALA A 101 -2.96 10.02 -4.10
CA ALA A 101 -3.64 9.30 -5.18
C ALA A 101 -5.16 9.41 -5.00
N ASN A 102 -5.84 9.97 -6.01
CA ASN A 102 -7.28 10.14 -5.99
C ASN A 102 -7.92 9.22 -7.05
N TYR A 103 -8.47 8.09 -6.61
CA TYR A 103 -8.97 7.01 -7.46
C TYR A 103 -10.21 7.43 -8.26
N ALA A 104 -11.21 8.00 -7.59
CA ALA A 104 -12.50 8.34 -8.23
C ALA A 104 -12.34 9.45 -9.29
N SER A 105 -11.53 10.47 -8.98
CA SER A 105 -11.27 11.56 -9.92
C SER A 105 -10.15 11.27 -10.94
N GLY A 106 -9.33 10.23 -10.72
CA GLY A 106 -8.20 9.91 -11.60
C GLY A 106 -7.09 10.96 -11.56
N THR A 107 -6.80 11.51 -10.38
CA THR A 107 -5.87 12.65 -10.23
C THR A 107 -4.79 12.40 -9.18
N LEU A 108 -3.78 13.27 -9.18
CA LEU A 108 -2.79 13.40 -8.11
C LEU A 108 -2.94 14.77 -7.45
N SER A 109 -3.16 14.82 -6.14
CA SER A 109 -3.16 16.06 -5.36
C SER A 109 -1.86 16.21 -4.57
N VAL A 110 -1.43 17.46 -4.34
CA VAL A 110 -0.33 17.82 -3.44
C VAL A 110 -0.84 18.79 -2.39
N VAL A 111 -0.73 18.41 -1.12
CA VAL A 111 -1.17 19.19 0.03
C VAL A 111 0.05 19.60 0.85
N GLY A 112 0.10 20.88 1.26
CA GLY A 112 1.13 21.36 2.17
C GLY A 112 0.93 20.83 3.59
N ILE A 113 2.04 20.54 4.26
CA ILE A 113 2.08 20.14 5.67
C ILE A 113 2.91 21.18 6.43
N LYS A 114 2.38 21.64 7.57
CA LYS A 114 3.02 22.57 8.49
C LYS A 114 4.07 21.86 9.35
N GLU A 115 4.87 22.64 10.07
CA GLU A 115 5.98 22.11 10.90
C GLU A 115 5.52 21.26 12.07
N ASP A 116 4.26 21.42 12.50
CA ASP A 116 3.64 20.61 13.55
C ASP A 116 2.93 19.37 13.01
N GLY A 117 3.05 19.10 11.70
CA GLY A 117 2.42 18.01 10.98
C GLY A 117 0.95 18.24 10.60
N THR A 118 0.37 19.40 10.89
CA THR A 118 -0.99 19.73 10.45
C THR A 118 -1.04 20.10 8.96
N PHE A 119 -2.20 20.00 8.34
CA PHE A 119 -2.36 20.44 6.97
C PHE A 119 -2.25 21.97 6.86
N ASP A 120 -1.67 22.44 5.76
CA ASP A 120 -1.68 23.86 5.39
C ASP A 120 -3.03 24.25 4.78
N GLU A 121 -4.02 24.52 5.65
CA GLU A 121 -5.39 24.87 5.26
C GLU A 121 -5.51 26.17 4.44
N GLU A 122 -4.54 27.08 4.57
CA GLU A 122 -4.46 28.32 3.79
C GLU A 122 -3.72 28.11 2.46
N GLY A 123 -2.99 26.99 2.35
CA GLY A 123 -2.24 26.59 1.18
C GLY A 123 -3.15 26.17 0.02
N LYS A 124 -2.70 26.46 -1.20
CA LYS A 124 -3.37 25.92 -2.41
C LYS A 124 -3.03 24.45 -2.55
N VAL A 125 -4.06 23.62 -2.75
CA VAL A 125 -3.88 22.23 -3.18
C VAL A 125 -3.61 22.22 -4.68
N GLU A 126 -2.42 21.77 -5.07
CA GLU A 126 -2.10 21.53 -6.48
C GLU A 126 -2.71 20.19 -6.90
N THR A 127 -3.44 20.16 -8.03
CA THR A 127 -4.03 18.91 -8.56
C THR A 127 -3.62 18.71 -10.01
N ARG A 128 -3.07 17.54 -10.32
CA ARG A 128 -2.76 17.09 -11.67
C ARG A 128 -3.89 16.20 -12.18
N VAL A 129 -4.55 16.66 -13.23
CA VAL A 129 -5.62 15.94 -13.92
C VAL A 129 -5.02 15.18 -15.09
N PHE A 130 -5.38 13.91 -15.22
CA PHE A 130 -4.84 13.04 -16.25
C PHE A 130 -5.86 12.67 -17.32
N LYS A 131 -5.35 12.06 -18.39
CA LYS A 131 -6.12 11.43 -19.46
C LYS A 131 -5.53 10.06 -19.75
N GLY A 132 -6.34 9.20 -20.33
CA GLY A 132 -5.99 7.81 -20.66
C GLY A 132 -7.13 6.87 -20.30
N THR A 133 -7.09 5.68 -20.88
CA THR A 133 -8.06 4.60 -20.68
C THR A 133 -7.34 3.27 -20.92
N GLY A 134 -7.90 2.19 -20.41
CA GLY A 134 -7.45 0.81 -20.65
C GLY A 134 -8.56 -0.07 -21.22
N PRO A 135 -8.26 -1.35 -21.54
CA PRO A 135 -9.21 -2.25 -22.20
C PRO A 135 -10.35 -2.76 -21.28
N LYS A 136 -10.17 -2.79 -19.94
CA LYS A 136 -11.17 -3.31 -18.98
C LYS A 136 -12.20 -2.21 -18.65
N LYS A 137 -13.25 -2.12 -19.47
CA LYS A 137 -14.22 -1.00 -19.50
C LYS A 137 -14.90 -0.63 -18.18
N ASP A 138 -15.02 -1.56 -17.24
CA ASP A 138 -15.63 -1.38 -15.91
C ASP A 138 -14.64 -0.90 -14.84
N ARG A 139 -13.34 -0.85 -15.18
CA ARG A 139 -12.24 -0.51 -14.27
C ARG A 139 -11.24 0.50 -14.86
N GLN A 140 -11.34 0.78 -16.16
CA GLN A 140 -10.33 1.50 -16.96
C GLN A 140 -10.98 2.44 -17.99
N GLU A 141 -12.19 2.92 -17.70
CA GLU A 141 -12.92 3.90 -18.50
C GLU A 141 -12.28 5.29 -18.48
N ALA A 142 -11.46 5.57 -17.46
CA ALA A 142 -10.76 6.82 -17.22
C ALA A 142 -9.50 6.52 -16.38
N PRO A 143 -8.64 7.52 -16.13
CA PRO A 143 -7.57 7.39 -15.14
C PRO A 143 -8.11 7.04 -13.75
N HIS A 144 -7.40 6.17 -13.03
CA HIS A 144 -7.68 5.80 -11.65
C HIS A 144 -6.36 5.66 -10.89
N VAL A 145 -5.82 6.78 -10.39
CA VAL A 145 -4.56 6.78 -9.64
C VAL A 145 -4.81 6.10 -8.30
N HIS A 146 -4.13 4.98 -8.05
CA HIS A 146 -4.39 4.14 -6.87
C HIS A 146 -3.26 4.19 -5.83
N GLY A 147 -1.99 4.32 -6.26
CA GLY A 147 -0.84 4.32 -5.37
C GLY A 147 0.15 5.43 -5.71
N VAL A 148 0.77 6.05 -4.70
CA VAL A 148 1.76 7.11 -4.86
C VAL A 148 2.94 6.89 -3.93
N TYR A 149 4.15 6.86 -4.47
CA TYR A 149 5.34 6.43 -3.74
C TYR A 149 6.55 7.24 -4.15
N LEU A 150 7.35 7.66 -3.16
CA LEU A 150 8.68 8.17 -3.43
C LEU A 150 9.64 7.01 -3.65
N ASP A 151 10.54 7.21 -4.61
CA ASP A 151 11.68 6.33 -4.80
C ASP A 151 12.68 6.46 -3.62
N PRO A 152 13.61 5.51 -3.44
CA PRO A 152 14.59 5.56 -2.35
C PRO A 152 15.48 6.81 -2.33
N THR A 153 15.63 7.54 -3.45
CA THR A 153 16.35 8.81 -3.49
C THR A 153 15.51 10.01 -3.02
N ASN A 154 14.21 9.81 -2.79
CA ASN A 154 13.21 10.83 -2.46
C ASN A 154 13.05 11.95 -3.50
N ARG A 155 13.54 11.73 -4.72
CA ARG A 155 13.50 12.71 -5.80
C ARG A 155 12.36 12.44 -6.77
N TYR A 156 12.02 11.19 -7.01
CA TYR A 156 11.05 10.78 -8.00
C TYR A 156 9.81 10.22 -7.32
N LEU A 157 8.66 10.79 -7.67
CA LEU A 157 7.36 10.30 -7.26
C LEU A 157 6.78 9.43 -8.38
N PHE A 158 6.43 8.20 -8.04
CA PHE A 158 5.73 7.26 -8.90
C PHE A 158 4.25 7.21 -8.50
N ALA A 159 3.36 7.44 -9.46
CA ALA A 159 1.92 7.32 -9.29
C ALA A 159 1.37 6.21 -10.20
N ALA A 160 0.84 5.16 -9.60
CA ALA A 160 0.27 4.02 -10.29
C ALA A 160 -1.15 4.35 -10.75
N ASP A 161 -1.34 4.43 -12.08
CA ASP A 161 -2.62 4.71 -12.70
C ASP A 161 -3.23 3.43 -13.27
N LEU A 162 -4.08 2.82 -12.46
CA LEU A 162 -4.78 1.58 -12.77
C LEU A 162 -5.61 1.73 -14.05
N GLY A 163 -6.30 2.86 -14.17
CA GLY A 163 -7.28 3.11 -15.22
C GLY A 163 -6.68 3.37 -16.59
N ALA A 164 -5.42 3.81 -16.65
CA ALA A 164 -4.73 4.14 -17.90
C ALA A 164 -3.55 3.20 -18.25
N ASP A 165 -3.31 2.15 -17.46
CA ASP A 165 -2.17 1.23 -17.62
C ASP A 165 -0.81 1.96 -17.69
N VAL A 166 -0.58 2.91 -16.79
CA VAL A 166 0.70 3.65 -16.75
C VAL A 166 1.21 3.85 -15.32
N LEU A 167 2.54 3.88 -15.17
CA LEU A 167 3.20 4.53 -14.05
C LEU A 167 3.53 5.97 -14.45
N ARG A 168 2.90 6.92 -13.79
CA ARG A 168 3.21 8.35 -13.95
C ARG A 168 4.39 8.68 -13.07
N VAL A 169 5.32 9.48 -13.57
CA VAL A 169 6.56 9.82 -12.88
C VAL A 169 6.68 11.32 -12.77
N PHE A 170 7.07 11.81 -11.59
CA PHE A 170 7.32 13.22 -11.35
C PHE A 170 8.69 13.43 -10.70
N ASP A 171 9.43 14.46 -11.11
CA ASP A 171 10.55 14.99 -10.34
C ASP A 171 10.01 15.96 -9.28
N VAL A 172 10.24 15.63 -8.01
CA VAL A 172 9.77 16.36 -6.83
C VAL A 172 10.93 16.86 -5.95
N SER A 173 12.14 16.95 -6.51
CA SER A 173 13.37 17.41 -5.83
C SER A 173 13.28 18.79 -5.17
N SER A 174 12.34 19.63 -5.59
CA SER A 174 12.09 20.95 -4.99
C SER A 174 10.63 21.07 -4.55
N PRO A 175 10.35 21.80 -3.45
CA PRO A 175 8.99 22.10 -2.99
C PRO A 175 8.05 22.61 -4.09
N ASP A 176 8.56 23.47 -4.97
CA ASP A 176 7.80 24.10 -6.05
C ASP A 176 7.77 23.26 -7.35
N LYS A 177 8.39 22.08 -7.32
CA LYS A 177 8.55 21.23 -8.50
C LYS A 177 7.64 20.01 -8.39
N LEU A 178 6.68 19.93 -9.30
CA LEU A 178 5.89 18.75 -9.63
C LEU A 178 5.93 18.58 -11.15
N GLU A 179 7.14 18.35 -11.67
CA GLU A 179 7.40 18.20 -13.11
C GLU A 179 7.12 16.77 -13.53
N GLN A 180 6.14 16.57 -14.42
CA GLN A 180 5.84 15.26 -14.95
C GLN A 180 6.89 14.85 -15.99
N LEU A 181 7.54 13.73 -15.74
CA LEU A 181 8.44 13.05 -16.68
C LEU A 181 7.62 12.13 -17.61
N PRO A 182 8.23 11.59 -18.70
CA PRO A 182 7.56 10.57 -19.50
C PRO A 182 7.02 9.42 -18.64
N ALA A 183 5.73 9.12 -18.79
CA ALA A 183 5.11 8.00 -18.09
C ALA A 183 5.62 6.67 -18.67
N ILE A 184 5.68 5.64 -17.82
CA ILE A 184 6.02 4.28 -18.24
C ILE A 184 4.71 3.54 -18.53
N THR A 185 4.57 3.05 -19.77
CA THR A 185 3.43 2.25 -20.18
C THR A 185 3.53 0.81 -19.70
N MET A 186 2.46 0.32 -19.08
CA MET A 186 2.29 -1.06 -18.69
C MET A 186 1.56 -1.85 -19.79
N PRO A 187 1.65 -3.19 -19.81
CA PRO A 187 0.81 -3.98 -20.71
C PRO A 187 -0.68 -3.67 -20.51
N ALA A 188 -1.42 -3.66 -21.61
CA ALA A 188 -2.82 -3.24 -21.60
C ALA A 188 -3.68 -4.22 -20.78
N GLY A 189 -4.46 -3.68 -19.84
CA GLY A 189 -5.35 -4.43 -18.97
C GLY A 189 -4.71 -4.94 -17.68
N ASN A 190 -3.49 -4.50 -17.36
CA ASN A 190 -2.78 -4.95 -16.15
C ASN A 190 -3.22 -4.19 -14.90
N GLY A 191 -3.50 -2.89 -15.02
CA GLY A 191 -4.01 -2.07 -13.93
C GLY A 191 -3.00 -1.92 -12.77
N PRO A 192 -1.93 -1.14 -12.93
CA PRO A 192 -0.93 -0.93 -11.87
C PRO A 192 -1.57 -0.31 -10.62
N ARG A 193 -1.27 -0.87 -9.44
CA ARG A 193 -1.93 -0.54 -8.17
C ARG A 193 -0.98 0.00 -7.11
N HIS A 194 -0.22 -0.89 -6.47
CA HIS A 194 0.74 -0.59 -5.41
C HIS A 194 2.14 -1.00 -5.84
N LEU A 195 3.17 -0.40 -5.26
CA LEU A 195 4.56 -0.74 -5.54
C LEU A 195 5.42 -0.68 -4.27
N VAL A 196 6.56 -1.37 -4.32
CA VAL A 196 7.59 -1.31 -3.29
C VAL A 196 8.96 -1.27 -3.96
N PHE A 197 9.91 -0.62 -3.31
CA PHE A 197 11.30 -0.58 -3.72
C PHE A 197 12.15 -1.46 -2.82
N THR A 198 13.23 -1.99 -3.38
CA THR A 198 14.32 -2.60 -2.61
C THR A 198 15.67 -2.25 -3.22
N THR A 199 16.71 -2.40 -2.41
CA THR A 199 18.10 -2.34 -2.86
C THR A 199 18.72 -3.69 -2.54
N PRO A 200 18.69 -4.67 -3.47
CA PRO A 200 19.01 -6.05 -3.15
C PRO A 200 20.52 -6.21 -2.93
N GLY A 201 20.89 -6.68 -1.74
CA GLY A 201 22.28 -6.89 -1.30
C GLY A 201 22.86 -5.68 -0.56
N GLU A 202 23.64 -5.95 0.50
CA GLU A 202 24.12 -4.97 1.48
C GLU A 202 24.94 -3.80 0.90
N ASN A 203 25.57 -3.98 -0.27
CA ASN A 203 26.40 -2.96 -0.93
C ASN A 203 25.94 -2.65 -2.36
N SER A 204 24.69 -2.99 -2.69
CA SER A 204 24.14 -2.70 -4.00
C SER A 204 23.72 -1.23 -4.09
N SER A 205 23.96 -0.59 -5.22
CA SER A 205 23.37 0.71 -5.56
C SER A 205 22.16 0.57 -6.48
N ARG A 206 21.72 -0.66 -6.72
CA ARG A 206 20.66 -0.98 -7.67
C ARG A 206 19.31 -0.85 -6.98
N THR A 207 18.44 0.02 -7.49
CA THR A 207 17.05 0.06 -7.04
C THR A 207 16.21 -0.89 -7.89
N VAL A 208 15.50 -1.80 -7.22
CA VAL A 208 14.51 -2.68 -7.85
C VAL A 208 13.11 -2.27 -7.39
N LEU A 209 12.19 -2.15 -8.34
CA LEU A 209 10.77 -1.83 -8.14
C LEU A 209 9.94 -3.07 -8.44
N TYR A 210 9.05 -3.44 -7.51
CA TYR A 210 7.99 -4.43 -7.75
C TYR A 210 6.66 -3.70 -7.84
N LEU A 211 5.89 -3.99 -8.89
CA LEU A 211 4.61 -3.37 -9.17
C LEU A 211 3.51 -4.42 -9.14
N MET A 212 2.52 -4.24 -8.27
CA MET A 212 1.28 -5.02 -8.29
C MET A 212 0.41 -4.54 -9.45
N GLU A 213 -0.04 -5.49 -10.26
CA GLU A 213 -0.97 -5.29 -11.37
C GLU A 213 -2.32 -5.92 -10.95
N GLU A 214 -3.25 -5.08 -10.49
CA GLU A 214 -4.48 -5.52 -9.82
C GLU A 214 -5.35 -6.37 -10.73
N ILE A 215 -5.61 -5.91 -11.96
CA ILE A 215 -6.61 -6.51 -12.85
C ILE A 215 -6.16 -7.91 -13.33
N ARG A 216 -4.85 -8.13 -13.41
CA ARG A 216 -4.27 -9.42 -13.84
C ARG A 216 -3.80 -10.29 -12.69
N SER A 217 -3.76 -9.77 -11.46
CA SER A 217 -3.16 -10.47 -10.32
C SER A 217 -1.74 -10.94 -10.66
N THR A 218 -0.91 -10.00 -11.11
CA THR A 218 0.48 -10.23 -11.47
C THR A 218 1.40 -9.21 -10.80
N ILE A 219 2.69 -9.54 -10.75
CA ILE A 219 3.76 -8.63 -10.37
C ILE A 219 4.68 -8.40 -11.57
N ALA A 220 4.96 -7.14 -11.87
CA ALA A 220 6.05 -6.74 -12.75
C ALA A 220 7.25 -6.27 -11.91
N VAL A 221 8.47 -6.66 -12.32
CA VAL A 221 9.71 -6.35 -11.61
C VAL A 221 10.63 -5.55 -12.53
N PHE A 222 11.11 -4.42 -12.06
CA PHE A 222 11.94 -3.50 -12.82
C PHE A 222 13.21 -3.14 -12.05
N GLU A 223 14.29 -2.92 -12.78
CA GLU A 223 15.41 -2.13 -12.31
C GLU A 223 15.14 -0.66 -12.65
N VAL A 224 15.30 0.22 -11.66
CA VAL A 224 15.19 1.66 -11.86
C VAL A 224 16.53 2.18 -12.34
N GLU A 225 16.56 2.74 -13.54
CA GLU A 225 17.74 3.36 -14.13
C GLU A 225 17.63 4.88 -13.95
N TYR A 226 18.40 5.42 -13.00
CA TYR A 226 18.41 6.84 -12.71
C TYR A 226 19.21 7.66 -13.73
N PRO A 227 18.84 8.94 -13.93
CA PRO A 227 19.63 9.87 -14.73
C PRO A 227 21.12 9.91 -14.36
N SER A 228 21.97 9.87 -15.37
CA SER A 228 23.43 9.97 -15.29
C SER A 228 23.97 10.65 -16.56
N GLU A 229 25.27 10.96 -16.59
CA GLU A 229 25.91 11.54 -17.79
C GLU A 229 25.73 10.67 -19.05
N LYS A 230 25.57 9.35 -18.89
CA LYS A 230 25.41 8.40 -20.00
C LYS A 230 23.96 8.13 -20.38
N SER A 231 23.02 8.36 -19.47
CA SER A 231 21.58 8.15 -19.65
C SER A 231 20.85 9.28 -18.94
N PRO A 232 20.49 10.37 -19.63
CA PRO A 232 19.96 11.57 -18.97
C PRO A 232 18.54 11.40 -18.42
N ASP A 233 17.83 10.37 -18.87
CA ASP A 233 16.42 10.14 -18.51
C ASP A 233 16.29 9.04 -17.46
N LEU A 234 15.26 9.17 -16.61
CA LEU A 234 14.81 8.09 -15.74
C LEU A 234 14.13 7.03 -16.60
N SER A 235 14.48 5.76 -16.40
CA SER A 235 13.88 4.64 -17.11
C SER A 235 13.61 3.45 -16.18
N LEU A 236 12.70 2.57 -16.58
CA LEU A 236 12.49 1.27 -15.94
C LEU A 236 12.88 0.15 -16.90
N LYS A 237 13.91 -0.61 -16.52
CA LYS A 237 14.32 -1.82 -17.24
C LYS A 237 13.58 -3.02 -16.67
N ALA A 238 12.69 -3.61 -17.47
CA ALA A 238 11.94 -4.79 -17.06
C ALA A 238 12.87 -5.99 -16.82
N LEU A 239 12.79 -6.58 -15.63
CA LEU A 239 13.49 -7.80 -15.23
C LEU A 239 12.57 -9.01 -15.32
N GLN A 240 11.32 -8.85 -14.89
CA GLN A 240 10.25 -9.84 -14.98
C GLN A 240 8.94 -9.13 -15.29
N LYS A 241 8.08 -9.78 -16.08
CA LYS A 241 6.77 -9.24 -16.47
C LYS A 241 5.71 -10.28 -16.16
N GLU A 242 4.57 -9.81 -15.67
CA GLU A 242 3.36 -10.62 -15.50
C GLU A 242 3.58 -11.90 -14.66
N VAL A 243 4.37 -11.82 -13.58
CA VAL A 243 4.56 -12.96 -12.67
C VAL A 243 3.27 -13.16 -11.88
N SER A 244 2.54 -14.24 -12.16
CA SER A 244 1.25 -14.54 -11.52
C SER A 244 1.37 -14.72 -10.01
N ILE A 245 0.46 -14.09 -9.26
CA ILE A 245 0.27 -14.35 -7.82
C ILE A 245 -0.91 -15.29 -7.55
N LEU A 246 -1.58 -15.78 -8.59
CA LEU A 246 -2.68 -16.74 -8.45
C LEU A 246 -2.14 -18.11 -8.00
N PRO A 247 -2.95 -18.90 -7.27
CA PRO A 247 -2.57 -20.26 -6.97
C PRO A 247 -2.42 -21.08 -8.28
N PRO A 248 -1.47 -22.04 -8.35
CA PRO A 248 -1.16 -22.76 -9.60
C PRO A 248 -2.37 -23.45 -10.27
N ASP A 249 -3.33 -23.88 -9.46
CA ASP A 249 -4.53 -24.58 -9.93
C ASP A 249 -5.63 -23.62 -10.43
N PHE A 250 -5.46 -22.31 -10.28
CA PHE A 250 -6.39 -21.29 -10.77
C PHE A 250 -5.86 -20.66 -12.06
N THR A 251 -6.44 -21.06 -13.19
CA THR A 251 -6.13 -20.51 -14.52
C THR A 251 -7.20 -19.52 -15.01
N ASP A 252 -8.06 -18.99 -14.14
CA ASP A 252 -9.09 -18.03 -14.58
C ASP A 252 -8.45 -16.68 -14.94
N HIS A 253 -8.04 -16.59 -16.20
CA HIS A 253 -7.47 -15.40 -16.83
C HIS A 253 -8.53 -14.34 -17.18
N GLN A 254 -9.79 -14.49 -16.76
CA GLN A 254 -10.88 -13.55 -17.09
C GLN A 254 -11.00 -12.35 -16.12
N GLY A 255 -10.06 -12.20 -15.18
CA GLY A 255 -9.82 -10.93 -14.48
C GLY A 255 -10.79 -10.63 -13.35
N ASP A 256 -11.24 -11.65 -12.62
CA ASP A 256 -12.09 -11.45 -11.44
C ASP A 256 -11.29 -11.46 -10.12
N TRP A 257 -10.13 -12.14 -10.10
CA TRP A 257 -9.18 -12.02 -8.98
C TRP A 257 -8.47 -10.69 -9.07
N THR A 258 -8.29 -10.05 -7.92
CA THR A 258 -7.70 -8.71 -7.85
C THR A 258 -6.56 -8.67 -6.85
N GLY A 259 -5.34 -8.53 -7.38
CA GLY A 259 -4.16 -8.25 -6.58
C GLY A 259 -4.33 -6.96 -5.76
N ALA A 260 -3.77 -6.90 -4.57
CA ALA A 260 -3.95 -5.76 -3.67
C ALA A 260 -2.63 -5.21 -3.14
N GLU A 261 -2.16 -5.76 -2.02
CA GLU A 261 -1.00 -5.23 -1.32
C GLU A 261 0.24 -6.07 -1.62
N LEU A 262 1.42 -5.43 -1.55
CA LEU A 262 2.69 -6.14 -1.61
C LEU A 262 3.66 -5.55 -0.58
N ALA A 263 4.45 -6.40 0.05
CA ALA A 263 5.50 -5.96 0.97
C ALA A 263 6.69 -6.91 0.92
N ILE A 264 7.88 -6.36 1.19
CA ILE A 264 9.11 -7.15 1.31
C ILE A 264 9.38 -7.40 2.80
N SER A 265 9.71 -8.63 3.13
CA SER A 265 10.21 -8.99 4.46
C SER A 265 11.42 -8.13 4.86
N PRO A 266 11.57 -7.72 6.13
CA PRO A 266 12.72 -6.90 6.57
C PRO A 266 14.09 -7.53 6.29
N SER A 267 14.16 -8.87 6.19
CA SER A 267 15.39 -9.57 5.79
C SER A 267 15.71 -9.46 4.30
N GLY A 268 14.79 -8.95 3.48
CA GLY A 268 14.91 -8.89 2.02
C GLY A 268 14.83 -10.25 1.33
N ARG A 269 14.47 -11.32 2.05
CA ARG A 269 14.45 -12.70 1.52
C ARG A 269 13.15 -13.06 0.81
N TYR A 270 12.06 -12.42 1.19
CA TYR A 270 10.73 -12.75 0.68
C TYR A 270 9.90 -11.51 0.32
N LEU A 271 9.05 -11.67 -0.68
CA LEU A 271 7.98 -10.74 -1.03
C LEU A 271 6.62 -11.41 -0.80
N TYR A 272 5.75 -10.72 -0.08
CA TYR A 272 4.36 -11.10 0.14
C TYR A 272 3.47 -10.29 -0.79
N ALA A 273 2.45 -10.92 -1.36
CA ALA A 273 1.46 -10.28 -2.22
C ALA A 273 0.07 -10.80 -1.92
N SER A 274 -0.86 -9.92 -1.57
CA SER A 274 -2.24 -10.33 -1.27
C SER A 274 -3.11 -10.35 -2.52
N ASN A 275 -4.00 -11.33 -2.58
CA ASN A 275 -4.88 -11.54 -3.72
C ASN A 275 -6.31 -11.81 -3.25
N ARG A 276 -7.26 -11.04 -3.80
CA ARG A 276 -8.67 -11.08 -3.41
C ARG A 276 -9.45 -11.86 -4.47
N CYS A 277 -10.16 -12.91 -4.06
CA CYS A 277 -10.99 -13.68 -4.96
C CYS A 277 -12.21 -12.87 -5.42
N PRO A 278 -12.93 -13.31 -6.44
CA PRO A 278 -14.18 -12.68 -6.85
C PRO A 278 -15.25 -12.79 -5.76
N VAL A 279 -16.14 -11.80 -5.66
CA VAL A 279 -17.28 -11.86 -4.71
C VAL A 279 -18.29 -12.93 -5.14
N ASP A 280 -18.53 -13.04 -6.45
CA ASP A 280 -19.60 -13.87 -7.02
C ASP A 280 -19.17 -15.30 -7.39
N LYS A 281 -17.87 -15.61 -7.26
CA LYS A 281 -17.32 -16.94 -7.51
C LYS A 281 -16.59 -17.43 -6.26
N PRO A 282 -17.00 -18.56 -5.66
CA PRO A 282 -16.34 -19.07 -4.48
C PRO A 282 -15.00 -19.70 -4.87
N ALA A 283 -13.90 -18.92 -4.80
CA ALA A 283 -12.67 -19.52 -4.36
C ALA A 283 -12.86 -19.92 -2.88
N PRO A 284 -12.31 -21.05 -2.42
CA PRO A 284 -12.47 -21.48 -1.03
C PRO A 284 -11.89 -20.45 -0.04
N TYR A 285 -10.88 -19.69 -0.46
CA TYR A 285 -10.15 -18.72 0.35
C TYR A 285 -9.48 -17.63 -0.52
N ASP A 286 -9.24 -16.48 0.08
CA ASP A 286 -8.30 -15.48 -0.45
C ASP A 286 -6.88 -15.85 -0.05
N THR A 287 -5.89 -15.39 -0.80
CA THR A 287 -4.51 -15.88 -0.66
C THR A 287 -3.52 -14.76 -0.41
N LEU A 288 -2.47 -15.13 0.33
CA LEU A 288 -1.20 -14.43 0.33
C LEU A 288 -0.20 -15.28 -0.45
N ALA A 289 0.27 -14.77 -1.59
CA ALA A 289 1.36 -15.35 -2.34
C ALA A 289 2.68 -14.93 -1.70
N ILE A 290 3.57 -15.89 -1.42
CA ILE A 290 4.89 -15.64 -0.83
C ILE A 290 5.96 -16.12 -1.81
N PHE A 291 6.79 -15.18 -2.27
CA PHE A 291 7.90 -15.43 -3.17
C PHE A 291 9.21 -15.31 -2.42
N GLU A 292 10.11 -16.27 -2.60
CA GLU A 292 11.52 -16.05 -2.28
C GLU A 292 12.12 -15.07 -3.30
N LEU A 293 12.97 -14.16 -2.82
CA LEU A 293 13.72 -13.22 -3.64
C LEU A 293 15.12 -13.79 -3.94
N THR A 294 15.54 -13.69 -5.19
CA THR A 294 16.91 -14.04 -5.59
C THR A 294 17.90 -12.99 -5.08
N ALA A 295 19.18 -13.32 -5.06
CA ALA A 295 20.24 -12.34 -4.75
C ALA A 295 20.25 -11.12 -5.69
N ALA A 296 19.68 -11.24 -6.89
CA ALA A 296 19.54 -10.12 -7.83
C ALA A 296 18.30 -9.25 -7.53
N GLY A 297 17.47 -9.60 -6.55
CA GLY A 297 16.21 -8.92 -6.25
C GLY A 297 15.09 -9.28 -7.22
N THR A 298 15.15 -10.40 -7.94
CA THR A 298 14.00 -10.88 -8.74
C THR A 298 13.19 -11.90 -7.95
N LEU A 299 11.93 -12.14 -8.33
CA LEU A 299 11.13 -13.23 -7.78
C LEU A 299 11.71 -14.57 -8.23
N ASN A 300 11.90 -15.52 -7.32
CA ASN A 300 12.34 -16.88 -7.64
C ASN A 300 11.18 -17.65 -8.30
N THR A 301 11.16 -17.71 -9.64
CA THR A 301 10.12 -18.40 -10.42
C THR A 301 10.48 -19.85 -10.76
N ASN A 302 11.57 -20.39 -10.20
CA ASN A 302 11.92 -21.81 -10.38
C ASN A 302 11.05 -22.72 -9.49
N VAL A 303 10.40 -22.14 -8.49
CA VAL A 303 9.42 -22.79 -7.62
C VAL A 303 8.13 -21.96 -7.66
N SER A 304 6.98 -22.61 -7.50
CA SER A 304 5.72 -21.88 -7.33
C SER A 304 5.75 -21.09 -6.02
N PRO A 305 5.16 -19.88 -5.97
CA PRO A 305 5.02 -19.16 -4.71
C PRO A 305 4.21 -20.01 -3.72
N VAL A 306 4.53 -19.89 -2.44
CA VAL A 306 3.68 -20.44 -1.39
C VAL A 306 2.35 -19.70 -1.43
N GLN A 307 1.26 -20.45 -1.38
CA GLN A 307 -0.10 -19.92 -1.35
C GLN A 307 -0.65 -20.13 0.04
N PHE A 308 -0.74 -19.05 0.82
CA PHE A 308 -1.20 -19.12 2.20
C PHE A 308 -2.66 -18.68 2.32
N ASP A 309 -3.49 -19.51 2.98
CA ASP A 309 -4.88 -19.20 3.31
C ASP A 309 -4.94 -18.34 4.58
N LEU A 310 -5.48 -17.13 4.44
CA LEU A 310 -5.60 -16.15 5.52
C LEU A 310 -6.81 -16.38 6.44
N GLY A 311 -7.61 -17.43 6.19
CA GLY A 311 -8.76 -17.80 7.01
C GLY A 311 -9.90 -16.77 6.99
N GLY A 312 -9.96 -15.93 5.97
CA GLY A 312 -11.00 -14.92 5.77
C GLY A 312 -11.01 -14.36 4.34
N ARG A 313 -11.65 -13.21 4.11
CA ARG A 313 -11.84 -12.64 2.76
C ARG A 313 -11.53 -11.15 2.71
N GLY A 314 -11.13 -10.70 1.53
CA GLY A 314 -10.75 -9.34 1.20
C GLY A 314 -9.45 -8.89 1.85
N PRO A 315 -8.30 -9.58 1.72
CA PRO A 315 -7.01 -9.11 2.23
C PRO A 315 -6.51 -7.91 1.42
N ARG A 316 -7.15 -6.76 1.62
CA ARG A 316 -6.90 -5.53 0.86
C ARG A 316 -5.60 -4.86 1.28
N HIS A 317 -5.15 -5.10 2.51
CA HIS A 317 -3.89 -4.62 3.05
C HIS A 317 -3.38 -5.53 4.17
N PHE A 318 -2.05 -5.58 4.33
CA PHE A 318 -1.37 -6.17 5.47
C PHE A 318 -0.12 -5.36 5.80
N ALA A 319 0.36 -5.47 7.04
CA ALA A 319 1.57 -4.78 7.48
C ALA A 319 2.43 -5.69 8.37
N LEU A 320 3.74 -5.65 8.14
CA LEU A 320 4.74 -6.30 8.99
C LEU A 320 5.04 -5.41 10.20
N SER A 321 5.22 -6.02 11.37
CA SER A 321 5.42 -5.30 12.62
C SER A 321 6.80 -4.66 12.70
N PRO A 322 6.94 -3.43 13.22
CA PRO A 322 8.24 -2.83 13.46
C PRO A 322 9.00 -3.60 14.53
N LYS A 323 10.33 -3.40 14.56
CA LYS A 323 11.19 -3.91 15.62
C LYS A 323 10.72 -3.39 16.98
N LYS A 324 10.64 -4.26 17.98
CA LYS A 324 10.30 -3.88 19.36
C LYS A 324 11.13 -4.72 20.32
N ASP A 325 11.83 -4.06 21.24
CA ASP A 325 12.73 -4.71 22.19
C ASP A 325 13.72 -5.66 21.47
N ASP A 326 13.80 -6.91 21.93
CA ASP A 326 14.65 -7.98 21.36
C ASP A 326 13.99 -8.73 20.20
N GLU A 327 12.76 -8.38 19.81
CA GLU A 327 12.06 -9.01 18.69
C GLU A 327 12.62 -8.50 17.36
N ARG A 328 12.77 -9.39 16.38
CA ARG A 328 13.11 -9.01 15.01
C ARG A 328 12.01 -8.13 14.40
N GLU A 329 12.40 -7.24 13.50
CA GLU A 329 11.43 -6.58 12.61
C GLU A 329 10.71 -7.63 11.76
N GLY A 330 9.42 -7.40 11.50
CA GLY A 330 8.57 -8.32 10.76
C GLY A 330 8.26 -9.63 11.50
N LYS A 331 8.49 -9.70 12.82
CA LYS A 331 8.09 -10.88 13.62
C LYS A 331 6.60 -11.20 13.48
N TYR A 332 5.75 -10.18 13.36
CA TYR A 332 4.32 -10.34 13.15
C TYR A 332 3.87 -9.70 11.85
N MET A 333 2.83 -10.28 11.24
CA MET A 333 2.08 -9.72 10.11
C MET A 333 0.63 -9.55 10.54
N ALA A 334 0.11 -8.33 10.45
CA ALA A 334 -1.31 -8.07 10.65
C ALA A 334 -2.00 -7.88 9.30
N VAL A 335 -3.17 -8.48 9.12
CA VAL A 335 -3.91 -8.49 7.85
C VAL A 335 -5.33 -7.99 8.07
N ALA A 336 -5.75 -7.03 7.24
CA ALA A 336 -7.12 -6.52 7.20
C ALA A 336 -7.93 -7.33 6.20
N LEU A 337 -8.94 -8.06 6.69
CA LEU A 337 -9.82 -8.92 5.92
C LEU A 337 -11.18 -8.22 5.75
N GLU A 338 -11.23 -7.34 4.75
CA GLU A 338 -12.33 -6.40 4.46
C GLU A 338 -13.70 -7.08 4.42
N ARG A 339 -13.83 -8.16 3.65
CA ARG A 339 -15.14 -8.74 3.34
C ARG A 339 -15.68 -9.64 4.45
N THR A 340 -14.80 -10.11 5.33
CA THR A 340 -15.19 -10.86 6.53
C THR A 340 -15.28 -9.97 7.78
N SER A 341 -14.91 -8.69 7.68
CA SER A 341 -14.91 -7.75 8.82
C SER A 341 -14.01 -8.21 9.97
N GLU A 342 -12.77 -8.62 9.65
CA GLU A 342 -11.82 -9.17 10.62
C GLU A 342 -10.42 -8.58 10.46
N VAL A 343 -9.68 -8.55 11.57
CA VAL A 343 -8.22 -8.40 11.57
C VAL A 343 -7.60 -9.65 12.16
N VAL A 344 -6.58 -10.17 11.49
CA VAL A 344 -5.81 -11.34 11.95
C VAL A 344 -4.33 -10.96 12.08
N VAL A 345 -3.66 -11.53 13.07
CA VAL A 345 -2.22 -11.40 13.29
C VAL A 345 -1.58 -12.77 13.19
N TYR A 346 -0.58 -12.88 12.33
CA TYR A 346 0.29 -14.04 12.18
C TYR A 346 1.66 -13.75 12.78
N GLU A 347 2.24 -14.73 13.46
CA GLU A 347 3.69 -14.79 13.66
C GLU A 347 4.35 -15.31 12.39
N VAL A 348 5.43 -14.66 11.98
CA VAL A 348 6.21 -14.97 10.77
C VAL A 348 7.44 -15.78 11.18
N ASP A 349 7.66 -16.93 10.54
CA ASP A 349 8.85 -17.78 10.73
C ASP A 349 9.62 -17.90 9.40
N GLU A 350 10.52 -16.94 9.15
CA GLU A 350 11.28 -16.85 7.89
C GLU A 350 12.21 -18.06 7.66
N ASP A 351 12.63 -18.76 8.72
CA ASP A 351 13.54 -19.92 8.62
C ASP A 351 12.80 -21.19 8.16
N LYS A 352 11.46 -21.16 8.15
CA LYS A 352 10.61 -22.24 7.67
C LYS A 352 9.84 -21.86 6.42
N GLN A 353 10.52 -21.30 5.41
CA GLN A 353 9.91 -20.80 4.17
C GLN A 353 8.80 -19.78 4.47
N ASP A 354 9.06 -18.90 5.44
CA ASP A 354 8.12 -17.85 5.83
C ASP A 354 6.76 -18.36 6.30
N ARG A 355 6.79 -19.46 7.06
CA ARG A 355 5.57 -20.06 7.62
C ARG A 355 4.87 -19.05 8.52
N LEU A 356 3.62 -18.76 8.19
CA LEU A 356 2.72 -17.93 8.99
C LEU A 356 1.95 -18.79 9.99
N THR A 357 1.94 -18.40 11.26
CA THR A 357 1.15 -19.05 12.32
C THR A 357 0.18 -18.06 12.90
N GLU A 358 -1.13 -18.32 12.84
CA GLU A 358 -2.13 -17.43 13.43
C GLU A 358 -1.92 -17.36 14.94
N VAL A 359 -1.74 -16.14 15.48
CA VAL A 359 -1.53 -15.91 16.91
C VAL A 359 -2.61 -15.05 17.55
N ALA A 360 -3.40 -14.32 16.76
CA ALA A 360 -4.60 -13.63 17.24
C ALA A 360 -5.53 -13.28 16.08
N ARG A 361 -6.84 -13.19 16.37
CA ARG A 361 -7.87 -12.76 15.44
C ARG A 361 -8.93 -11.97 16.17
N LEU A 362 -9.41 -10.90 15.54
CA LEU A 362 -10.49 -10.06 16.04
C LEU A 362 -11.53 -9.88 14.93
N LYS A 363 -12.79 -10.19 15.26
CA LYS A 363 -13.94 -10.03 14.37
C LYS A 363 -14.65 -8.70 14.65
N ASP A 364 -15.67 -8.41 13.86
CA ASP A 364 -16.54 -7.23 14.01
C ASP A 364 -15.78 -5.90 13.87
N ILE A 365 -14.68 -5.91 13.10
CA ILE A 365 -14.03 -4.69 12.61
C ILE A 365 -14.69 -4.34 11.30
N ASP A 366 -15.32 -3.17 11.21
CA ASP A 366 -16.18 -2.84 10.08
C ASP A 366 -15.39 -2.59 8.78
N GLN A 367 -15.39 -3.60 7.91
CA GLN A 367 -14.75 -3.62 6.59
C GLN A 367 -13.33 -3.03 6.55
N PRO A 368 -12.36 -3.57 7.32
CA PRO A 368 -11.01 -3.01 7.40
C PRO A 368 -10.28 -3.15 6.07
N THR A 369 -9.63 -2.08 5.63
CA THR A 369 -8.89 -2.02 4.37
C THR A 369 -7.44 -1.61 4.54
N CYS A 370 -7.03 -1.12 5.71
CA CYS A 370 -5.68 -0.70 6.00
C CYS A 370 -5.27 -1.08 7.42
N ILE A 371 -3.98 -1.34 7.63
CA ILE A 371 -3.38 -1.61 8.94
C ILE A 371 -2.08 -0.82 9.06
N GLN A 372 -1.88 -0.20 10.22
CA GLN A 372 -0.61 0.40 10.61
C GLN A 372 -0.22 -0.08 12.00
N TRP A 373 1.04 -0.46 12.19
CA TRP A 373 1.58 -0.70 13.52
C TRP A 373 2.06 0.64 14.09
N LEU A 374 1.67 0.95 15.32
CA LEU A 374 2.25 2.09 16.03
C LEU A 374 3.64 1.71 16.59
N PRO A 375 4.58 2.68 16.63
CA PRO A 375 5.94 2.45 17.12
C PRO A 375 6.02 2.03 18.59
#